data_AF-A0A1Y1RGI8-F1
#
_entry.id   AF-A0A1Y1RGI8-F1
#
_cell.length_a   1.000
_cell.length_b   1.000
_cell.length_c   1.000
_cell.angle_alpha   90.00
_cell.angle_beta   90.00
_cell.angle_gamma   90.00
#
_symmetry.space_group_name_H-M   'P 1'
#
loop_
_entity.id
_entity.type
_entity.pdbx_description
1 polymer ?
#
loop_
_entity_poly.entity_id
_entity_poly.type
_entity_poly.pdbx_seq_one_letter_code
_entity_poly.pdbx_strand_id
1 'polypeptide(L)'
;MDCLVPIFDQYLSADGKSLRIVGFVRRDMAHIYGIPHAAVHVGVIIHKETEKGVQPGFLLRRRSSSKRVCPEMWDVFGSHVEIFTDGFVPLPLEMYTEMWDVPSFISRLFDDTALREVNEEVQILNRDFKFTPDHLHRFGDPGSFDYGIYDPNPINREFSTFYMAPVPKEALTISTNDSIDNYLRALDSVGVPGQESANTCSDLKLFTLSELMEDYARRPNTYADGIKRILIKLSSEPGTLEAFSGFLKSCLESSTKEM
;
A
#
# COMPACT_ATOMS: atom_id res chain seq x y z
N MET A 1 -19.89 6.47 8.78
CA MET A 1 -19.46 7.87 8.65
C MET A 1 -18.87 8.04 7.27
N ASP A 2 -19.20 9.13 6.58
CA ASP A 2 -18.55 9.46 5.31
C ASP A 2 -17.09 9.82 5.57
N CYS A 3 -16.17 9.05 5.00
CA CYS A 3 -14.74 9.29 5.14
C CYS A 3 -14.31 10.52 4.33
N LEU A 4 -13.68 11.49 5.00
CA LEU A 4 -13.07 12.67 4.38
C LEU A 4 -11.61 12.39 4.06
N VAL A 5 -11.22 12.63 2.81
CA VAL A 5 -9.84 12.51 2.34
C VAL A 5 -9.29 13.91 2.03
N PRO A 6 -7.99 14.17 2.27
CA PRO A 6 -7.38 15.44 1.89
C PRO A 6 -7.30 15.57 0.37
N ILE A 7 -7.57 16.78 -0.12
CA ILE A 7 -7.29 17.18 -1.50
C ILE A 7 -5.82 17.58 -1.55
N PHE A 8 -5.07 16.97 -2.45
CA PHE A 8 -3.65 17.23 -2.61
C PHE A 8 -3.37 18.03 -3.88
N ASP A 9 -2.38 18.92 -3.79
CA ASP A 9 -1.80 19.62 -4.93
C ASP A 9 -0.29 19.42 -4.94
N GLN A 10 0.33 19.49 -6.12
CA GLN A 10 1.78 19.38 -6.28
C GLN A 10 2.36 20.70 -6.76
N TYR A 11 3.39 21.18 -6.07
CA TYR A 11 4.10 22.40 -6.41
C TYR A 11 5.60 22.17 -6.50
N LEU A 12 6.32 23.09 -7.15
CA LEU A 12 7.78 23.09 -7.20
C LEU A 12 8.31 23.83 -5.97
N SER A 13 9.13 23.17 -5.17
CA SER A 13 9.92 23.72 -4.07
C SER A 13 11.40 23.78 -4.45
N ALA A 14 12.24 24.32 -3.55
CA ALA A 14 13.69 24.37 -3.76
C ALA A 14 14.33 22.97 -3.90
N ASP A 15 13.72 21.97 -3.25
CA ASP A 15 14.22 20.58 -3.18
C ASP A 15 13.55 19.64 -4.20
N GLY A 16 12.70 20.18 -5.09
CA GLY A 16 12.02 19.42 -6.14
C GLY A 16 10.50 19.53 -6.09
N LYS A 17 9.81 18.44 -6.44
CA LYS A 17 8.33 18.38 -6.37
C LYS A 17 7.90 18.14 -4.92
N SER A 18 6.95 18.93 -4.43
CA SER A 18 6.39 18.79 -3.08
C SER A 18 4.86 18.74 -3.14
N LEU A 19 4.27 18.02 -2.19
CA LEU A 19 2.82 17.98 -2.01
C LEU A 19 2.38 19.00 -0.97
N ARG A 20 1.14 19.46 -1.10
CA ARG A 20 0.41 20.22 -0.09
C ARG A 20 -1.05 19.80 0.00
N ILE A 21 -1.67 20.02 1.15
CA ILE A 21 -3.10 19.85 1.34
C ILE A 21 -3.80 21.17 1.04
N VAL A 22 -4.81 21.15 0.14
CA VAL A 22 -5.56 22.35 -0.27
C VAL A 22 -7.03 22.33 0.16
N GLY A 23 -7.46 21.28 0.83
CA GLY A 23 -8.82 21.12 1.32
C GLY A 23 -9.15 19.66 1.62
N PHE A 24 -10.44 19.37 1.76
CA PHE A 24 -10.96 18.02 2.02
C PHE A 24 -12.18 17.75 1.15
N VAL A 25 -12.36 16.48 0.84
CA VAL A 25 -13.50 16.01 0.06
C VAL A 25 -13.96 14.66 0.60
N ARG A 26 -15.25 14.35 0.44
CA ARG A 26 -15.72 12.99 0.71
C ARG A 26 -15.10 12.02 -0.32
N ARG A 27 -14.72 10.82 0.12
CA ARG A 27 -14.07 9.81 -0.73
C ARG A 27 -14.87 9.49 -2.00
N ASP A 28 -16.19 9.40 -1.91
CA ASP A 28 -17.06 9.16 -3.08
C ASP A 28 -16.98 10.30 -4.09
N MET A 29 -17.03 11.55 -3.63
CA MET A 29 -16.91 12.73 -4.47
C MET A 29 -15.52 12.85 -5.11
N ALA A 30 -14.46 12.41 -4.43
CA ALA A 30 -13.11 12.39 -4.99
C ALA A 30 -13.04 11.57 -6.28
N HIS A 31 -13.62 10.36 -6.26
CA HIS A 31 -13.68 9.50 -7.44
C HIS A 31 -14.71 9.95 -8.49
N ILE A 32 -15.84 10.55 -8.09
CA ILE A 32 -16.87 11.02 -9.04
C ILE A 32 -16.36 12.21 -9.86
N TYR A 33 -15.65 13.14 -9.23
CA TYR A 33 -15.22 14.39 -9.84
C TYR A 33 -13.74 14.41 -10.23
N GLY A 34 -13.03 13.29 -10.05
CA GLY A 34 -11.59 13.21 -10.33
C GLY A 34 -10.78 14.22 -9.51
N ILE A 35 -11.16 14.45 -8.25
CA ILE A 35 -10.46 15.41 -7.39
C ILE A 35 -9.15 14.76 -6.91
N PRO A 36 -7.99 15.40 -7.10
CA PRO A 36 -6.71 14.85 -6.66
C PRO A 36 -6.69 14.58 -5.16
N HIS A 37 -6.43 13.33 -4.80
CA HIS A 37 -6.35 12.86 -3.42
C HIS A 37 -5.19 11.88 -3.29
N ALA A 38 -4.97 11.33 -2.09
CA ALA A 38 -3.83 10.44 -1.85
C ALA A 38 -4.23 9.04 -1.42
N ALA A 39 -3.39 8.06 -1.80
CA ALA A 39 -3.50 6.67 -1.39
C ALA A 39 -2.14 6.11 -0.97
N VAL A 40 -2.17 5.06 -0.16
CA VAL A 40 -1.00 4.26 0.17
C VAL A 40 -1.14 2.87 -0.44
N HIS A 41 -0.01 2.28 -0.81
CA HIS A 41 0.08 0.91 -1.28
C HIS A 41 1.09 0.18 -0.42
N VAL A 42 0.72 -0.96 0.15
CA VAL A 42 1.57 -1.71 1.09
C VAL A 42 1.78 -3.12 0.57
N GLY A 43 3.02 -3.44 0.21
CA GLY A 43 3.45 -4.81 -0.10
C GLY A 43 3.93 -5.51 1.16
N VAL A 44 3.25 -6.58 1.56
CA VAL A 44 3.69 -7.41 2.68
C VAL A 44 4.75 -8.39 2.20
N ILE A 45 5.89 -8.40 2.89
CA ILE A 45 7.05 -9.23 2.51
C ILE A 45 7.20 -10.35 3.53
N ILE A 46 7.18 -11.60 3.07
CA ILE A 46 7.29 -12.80 3.90
C ILE A 46 8.52 -13.60 3.47
N HIS A 47 9.19 -14.25 4.43
CA HIS A 47 10.25 -15.20 4.13
C HIS A 47 9.66 -16.44 3.42
N LYS A 48 9.96 -16.61 2.12
CA LYS A 48 9.54 -17.75 1.31
C LYS A 48 10.68 -18.77 1.23
N GLU A 49 10.46 -19.98 1.73
CA GLU A 49 11.41 -21.08 1.58
C GLU A 49 11.24 -21.76 0.22
N THR A 50 12.32 -21.77 -0.56
CA THR A 50 12.39 -22.37 -1.90
C THR A 50 13.52 -23.40 -1.94
N GLU A 51 13.60 -24.21 -2.99
CA GLU A 51 14.73 -25.12 -3.23
C GLU A 51 16.09 -24.39 -3.27
N LYS A 52 16.09 -23.09 -3.59
CA LYS A 52 17.28 -22.22 -3.65
C LYS A 52 17.58 -21.52 -2.32
N GLY A 53 16.85 -21.86 -1.25
CA GLY A 53 16.92 -21.23 0.06
C GLY A 53 15.80 -20.21 0.30
N VAL A 54 15.96 -19.40 1.35
CA VAL A 54 14.97 -18.40 1.76
C VAL A 54 15.10 -17.15 0.90
N GLN A 55 13.98 -16.71 0.33
CA GLN A 55 13.88 -15.53 -0.53
C GLN A 55 12.72 -14.63 -0.08
N PRO A 56 12.73 -13.32 -0.43
CA PRO A 56 11.58 -12.46 -0.19
C PRO A 56 10.40 -12.89 -1.05
N GLY A 57 9.31 -13.24 -0.38
CA GLY A 57 8.00 -13.44 -0.96
C GLY A 57 7.16 -12.17 -0.85
N PHE A 58 6.76 -11.64 -1.98
CA PHE A 58 5.84 -10.52 -2.12
C PHE A 58 4.40 -11.05 -2.12
N LEU A 59 3.66 -10.75 -1.05
CA LEU A 59 2.28 -11.18 -0.91
C LEU A 59 1.37 -10.32 -1.77
N LEU A 60 0.62 -10.96 -2.66
CA LEU A 60 -0.52 -10.37 -3.35
C LEU A 60 -1.81 -11.04 -2.90
N ARG A 61 -2.86 -10.23 -2.81
CA ARG A 61 -4.23 -10.71 -2.64
C ARG A 61 -4.98 -10.59 -3.95
N ARG A 62 -5.93 -11.50 -4.16
CA ARG A 62 -6.96 -11.33 -5.18
C ARG A 62 -8.16 -10.65 -4.53
N ARG A 63 -8.46 -9.44 -5.00
CA ARG A 63 -9.56 -8.62 -4.50
C ARG A 63 -10.88 -9.38 -4.63
N SER A 64 -11.76 -9.25 -3.66
CA SER A 64 -13.07 -9.90 -3.65
C SER A 64 -13.92 -9.46 -4.85
N SER A 65 -14.80 -10.35 -5.29
CA SER A 65 -15.85 -10.04 -6.27
C SER A 65 -16.83 -8.95 -5.81
N SER A 66 -16.90 -8.67 -4.50
CA SER A 66 -17.73 -7.62 -3.93
C SER A 66 -17.13 -6.21 -4.07
N LYS A 67 -15.84 -6.07 -4.42
CA LYS A 67 -15.24 -4.75 -4.66
C LYS A 67 -15.88 -4.05 -5.85
N ARG A 68 -16.26 -2.78 -5.66
CA ARG A 68 -16.78 -1.92 -6.73
C ARG A 68 -15.76 -1.64 -7.83
N VAL A 69 -14.48 -1.52 -7.46
CA VAL A 69 -13.37 -1.18 -8.36
C VAL A 69 -12.36 -2.33 -8.38
N CYS A 70 -12.00 -2.76 -9.59
CA CYS A 70 -11.09 -3.88 -9.86
C CYS A 70 -11.43 -5.17 -9.08
N PRO A 71 -12.68 -5.69 -9.13
CA PRO A 71 -13.00 -6.97 -8.51
C PRO A 71 -12.20 -8.12 -9.13
N GLU A 72 -11.84 -9.12 -8.33
CA GLU A 72 -11.14 -10.35 -8.77
C GLU A 72 -9.79 -10.11 -9.47
N MET A 73 -9.16 -8.96 -9.23
CA MET A 73 -7.81 -8.62 -9.70
C MET A 73 -6.78 -8.76 -8.59
N TRP A 74 -5.54 -9.08 -8.97
CA TRP A 74 -4.39 -9.11 -8.06
C TRP A 74 -3.99 -7.70 -7.65
N ASP A 75 -3.77 -7.50 -6.36
CA ASP A 75 -3.42 -6.21 -5.80
C ASP A 75 -2.59 -6.34 -4.51
N VAL A 76 -2.05 -5.20 -4.10
CA VAL A 76 -1.45 -4.99 -2.78
C VAL A 76 -2.50 -4.48 -1.80
N PHE A 77 -2.05 -4.31 -0.55
CA PHE A 77 -2.85 -3.74 0.53
C PHE A 77 -2.84 -2.21 0.45
N GLY A 78 -3.81 -1.56 1.08
CA GLY A 78 -3.85 -0.11 1.18
C GLY A 78 -5.16 0.54 0.76
N SER A 79 -5.27 1.82 1.10
CA SER A 79 -6.45 2.65 0.91
C SER A 79 -6.04 4.13 0.86
N HIS A 80 -7.03 5.01 0.97
CA HIS A 80 -6.84 6.45 0.91
C HIS A 80 -6.24 7.01 2.19
N VAL A 81 -5.42 8.05 2.04
CA VAL A 81 -4.88 8.81 3.16
C VAL A 81 -6.02 9.59 3.82
N GLU A 82 -6.12 9.45 5.14
CA GLU A 82 -7.16 10.09 5.95
C GLU A 82 -6.52 10.96 7.03
N ILE A 83 -7.12 12.11 7.33
CA ILE A 83 -6.60 13.02 8.37
C ILE A 83 -7.16 12.70 9.76
N PHE A 84 -8.31 12.03 9.82
CA PHE A 84 -9.04 11.74 11.06
C PHE A 84 -8.99 10.25 11.40
N THR A 85 -7.79 9.69 11.46
CA THR A 85 -7.59 8.32 11.98
C THR A 85 -7.56 8.33 13.51
N ASP A 86 -7.88 7.18 14.12
CA ASP A 86 -7.75 6.96 15.56
C ASP A 86 -6.30 7.21 15.99
N GLY A 87 -6.01 8.41 16.47
CA GLY A 87 -4.64 8.84 16.81
C GLY A 87 -4.37 10.33 16.55
N PHE A 88 -5.14 10.98 15.68
CA PHE A 88 -5.12 12.43 15.58
C PHE A 88 -5.96 13.05 16.69
N VAL A 89 -5.35 13.94 17.47
CA VAL A 89 -6.07 14.75 18.45
C VAL A 89 -7.13 15.54 17.68
N PRO A 90 -8.39 15.61 18.13
CA PRO A 90 -9.41 16.45 17.51
C PRO A 90 -9.08 17.93 17.76
N LEU A 91 -8.06 18.43 17.06
CA LEU A 91 -7.76 19.85 16.98
C LEU A 91 -8.74 20.49 15.99
N PRO A 92 -9.13 21.75 16.23
CA PRO A 92 -9.85 22.53 15.23
C PRO A 92 -9.14 22.48 13.88
N LEU A 93 -9.90 22.36 12.79
CA LEU A 93 -9.36 22.25 11.43
C LEU A 93 -8.36 23.38 11.11
N GLU A 94 -8.62 24.57 11.64
CA GLU A 94 -7.79 25.76 11.52
C GLU A 94 -6.35 25.54 12.03
N MET A 95 -6.16 24.74 13.08
CA MET A 95 -4.83 24.42 13.60
C MET A 95 -4.03 23.49 12.70
N TYR A 96 -4.71 22.69 11.87
CA TYR A 96 -4.02 21.85 10.88
C TYR A 96 -3.56 22.66 9.67
N THR A 97 -4.18 23.81 9.37
CA THR A 97 -3.87 24.60 8.17
C THR A 97 -2.41 25.04 8.09
N GLU A 98 -1.80 25.36 9.23
CA GLU A 98 -0.38 25.73 9.32
C GLU A 98 0.56 24.55 8.99
N MET A 99 0.06 23.31 9.06
CA MET A 99 0.81 22.08 8.80
C MET A 99 0.60 21.53 7.39
N TRP A 100 -0.35 22.06 6.61
CA TRP A 100 -0.77 21.50 5.32
C TRP A 100 0.31 21.49 4.24
N ASP A 101 1.29 22.37 4.36
CA ASP A 101 2.43 22.47 3.45
C ASP A 101 3.70 21.84 4.04
N VAL A 102 3.65 21.32 5.28
CA VAL A 102 4.81 20.79 6.00
C VAL A 102 5.12 19.35 5.53
N PRO A 103 6.27 19.08 4.88
CA PRO A 103 6.54 17.76 4.28
C PRO A 103 6.58 16.61 5.29
N SER A 104 7.01 16.86 6.52
CA SER A 104 7.03 15.86 7.60
C SER A 104 5.62 15.51 8.07
N PHE A 105 4.69 16.47 8.07
CA PHE A 105 3.29 16.22 8.39
C PHE A 105 2.63 15.35 7.33
N ILE A 106 2.82 15.69 6.05
CA ILE A 106 2.31 14.89 4.93
C ILE A 106 2.89 13.49 4.95
N SER A 107 4.22 13.37 5.14
CA SER A 107 4.87 12.06 5.27
C SER A 107 4.22 11.22 6.36
N ARG A 108 4.02 11.80 7.54
CA ARG A 108 3.36 11.12 8.66
C ARG A 108 1.94 10.65 8.31
N LEU A 109 1.14 11.45 7.60
CA LEU A 109 -0.20 11.02 7.17
C LEU A 109 -0.14 9.75 6.31
N PHE A 110 0.83 9.66 5.39
CA PHE A 110 1.01 8.44 4.59
C PHE A 110 1.52 7.28 5.46
N ASP A 111 2.46 7.50 6.39
CA ASP A 111 2.99 6.45 7.27
C ASP A 111 1.89 5.88 8.17
N ASP A 112 1.13 6.75 8.85
CA ASP A 112 0.04 6.38 9.76
C ASP A 112 -1.07 5.63 8.99
N THR A 113 -1.38 6.08 7.77
CA THR A 113 -2.35 5.38 6.90
C THR A 113 -1.83 4.00 6.50
N ALA A 114 -0.58 3.88 6.05
CA ALA A 114 0.00 2.58 5.67
C ALA A 114 0.00 1.58 6.84
N LEU A 115 0.30 2.07 8.05
CA LEU A 115 0.31 1.26 9.28
C LEU A 115 -1.09 0.79 9.68
N ARG A 116 -2.09 1.67 9.55
CA ARG A 116 -3.49 1.30 9.76
C ARG A 116 -3.91 0.22 8.78
N GLU A 117 -3.74 0.46 7.48
CA GLU A 117 -4.23 -0.44 6.44
C GLU A 117 -3.61 -1.83 6.55
N VAL A 118 -2.29 -1.93 6.76
CA VAL A 118 -1.66 -3.26 6.86
C VAL A 118 -2.16 -4.04 8.09
N ASN A 119 -2.43 -3.36 9.21
CA ASN A 119 -2.93 -4.00 10.42
C ASN A 119 -4.42 -4.34 10.37
N GLU A 120 -5.22 -3.59 9.61
CA GLU A 120 -6.64 -3.89 9.38
C GLU A 120 -6.84 -4.98 8.32
N GLU A 121 -5.97 -5.02 7.31
CA GLU A 121 -6.12 -5.92 6.17
C GLU A 121 -5.34 -7.23 6.30
N VAL A 122 -4.32 -7.32 7.16
CA VAL A 122 -3.46 -8.51 7.26
C VAL A 122 -3.37 -9.00 8.69
N GLN A 123 -3.77 -10.26 8.89
CA GLN A 123 -3.70 -10.95 10.17
C GLN A 123 -2.85 -12.21 10.05
N ILE A 124 -1.82 -12.34 10.87
CA ILE A 124 -1.05 -13.57 11.02
C ILE A 124 -1.78 -14.47 12.02
N LEU A 125 -2.16 -15.68 11.61
CA LEU A 125 -3.10 -16.53 12.38
C LEU A 125 -2.43 -17.27 13.55
N ASN A 126 -1.17 -17.66 13.37
CA ASN A 126 -0.47 -18.54 14.31
C ASN A 126 0.37 -17.79 15.35
N ARG A 127 0.34 -16.45 15.35
CA ARG A 127 1.04 -15.59 16.32
C ARG A 127 0.31 -14.28 16.53
N ASP A 128 0.43 -13.74 17.72
CA ASP A 128 0.05 -12.36 18.02
C ASP A 128 1.14 -11.43 17.49
N PHE A 129 1.02 -11.05 16.21
CA PHE A 129 1.92 -10.13 15.53
C PHE A 129 1.11 -8.95 14.99
N LYS A 130 1.61 -7.74 15.27
CA LYS A 130 1.06 -6.49 14.76
C LYS A 130 2.20 -5.66 14.17
N PHE A 131 1.96 -5.08 13.00
CA PHE A 131 2.92 -4.16 12.40
C PHE A 131 3.03 -2.90 13.27
N THR A 132 4.26 -2.41 13.40
CA THR A 132 4.63 -1.15 14.06
C THR A 132 5.30 -0.24 13.02
N PRO A 133 5.54 1.05 13.32
CA PRO A 133 6.27 1.94 12.41
C PRO A 133 7.62 1.38 11.93
N ASP A 134 8.33 0.63 12.77
CA ASP A 134 9.64 0.05 12.44
C ASP A 134 9.54 -1.04 11.36
N HIS A 135 8.36 -1.63 11.19
CA HIS A 135 8.08 -2.60 10.14
C HIS A 135 7.65 -1.96 8.82
N LEU A 136 7.57 -0.62 8.72
CA LEU A 136 7.18 0.05 7.49
C LEU A 136 8.38 0.75 6.85
N HIS A 137 8.72 0.29 5.66
CA HIS A 137 9.78 0.88 4.87
C HIS A 137 9.18 1.52 3.62
N ARG A 138 9.29 2.85 3.55
CA ARG A 138 8.80 3.62 2.40
C ARG A 138 9.74 3.47 1.21
N PHE A 139 9.20 3.18 0.02
CA PHE A 139 9.93 3.19 -1.23
C PHE A 139 9.48 4.41 -2.05
N GLY A 140 10.30 5.48 -2.03
CA GLY A 140 10.00 6.76 -2.67
C GLY A 140 9.23 7.75 -1.77
N ASP A 141 9.15 9.01 -2.17
CA ASP A 141 8.47 10.07 -1.41
C ASP A 141 6.95 10.08 -1.62
N PRO A 142 6.19 10.75 -0.74
CA PRO A 142 4.77 11.06 -0.95
C PRO A 142 4.44 11.52 -2.38
N GLY A 143 3.63 10.74 -3.08
CA GLY A 143 3.20 11.03 -4.46
C GLY A 143 4.15 10.55 -5.56
N SER A 144 5.16 9.73 -5.24
CA SER A 144 6.08 9.16 -6.24
C SER A 144 5.44 8.15 -7.20
N PHE A 145 4.25 7.64 -6.87
CA PHE A 145 3.49 6.70 -7.71
C PHE A 145 2.16 7.32 -8.11
N ASP A 146 2.21 8.47 -8.77
CA ASP A 146 1.01 9.18 -9.18
C ASP A 146 0.25 8.45 -10.31
N TYR A 147 -1.06 8.65 -10.34
CA TYR A 147 -1.95 8.10 -11.36
C TYR A 147 -2.96 9.15 -11.80
N GLY A 148 -3.08 9.34 -13.11
CA GLY A 148 -4.06 10.25 -13.71
C GLY A 148 -3.85 11.74 -13.42
N ILE A 149 -2.85 12.16 -12.63
CA ILE A 149 -2.68 13.57 -12.23
C ILE A 149 -2.56 14.52 -13.43
N TYR A 150 -1.88 14.09 -14.49
CA TYR A 150 -1.63 14.89 -15.70
C TYR A 150 -2.52 14.51 -16.88
N ASP A 151 -3.44 13.58 -16.69
CA ASP A 151 -4.42 13.24 -17.72
C ASP A 151 -5.52 14.31 -17.72
N PRO A 152 -5.93 14.82 -18.91
CA PRO A 152 -7.08 15.73 -19.00
C PRO A 152 -8.42 15.08 -18.63
N ASN A 153 -8.59 13.76 -18.79
CA ASN A 153 -9.86 13.05 -18.57
C ASN A 153 -9.77 11.78 -17.66
N PRO A 154 -9.00 11.77 -16.56
CA PRO A 154 -8.89 10.61 -15.69
C PRO A 154 -10.14 10.50 -14.83
N ILE A 155 -10.64 9.27 -14.72
CA ILE A 155 -11.70 8.95 -13.75
C ILE A 155 -11.12 8.99 -12.32
N ASN A 156 -9.82 8.72 -12.15
CA ASN A 156 -9.17 8.67 -10.85
C ASN A 156 -7.85 9.48 -10.85
N ARG A 157 -7.68 10.36 -9.86
CA ARG A 157 -6.49 11.21 -9.69
C ARG A 157 -5.88 10.98 -8.32
N GLU A 158 -4.79 10.23 -8.28
CA GLU A 158 -4.19 9.78 -7.01
C GLU A 158 -2.70 10.10 -6.97
N PHE A 159 -2.27 10.77 -5.91
CA PHE A 159 -0.88 10.73 -5.46
C PHE A 159 -0.72 9.50 -4.58
N SER A 160 0.23 8.62 -4.88
CA SER A 160 0.44 7.45 -4.04
C SER A 160 1.89 7.20 -3.68
N THR A 161 2.05 6.42 -2.62
CA THR A 161 3.35 6.01 -2.08
C THR A 161 3.31 4.52 -1.84
N PHE A 162 4.42 3.85 -2.16
CA PHE A 162 4.57 2.43 -1.91
C PHE A 162 5.38 2.18 -0.63
N TYR A 163 4.88 1.26 0.19
CA TYR A 163 5.51 0.77 1.41
C TYR A 163 5.78 -0.71 1.29
N MET A 164 6.89 -1.15 1.87
CA MET A 164 7.13 -2.55 2.18
C MET A 164 6.92 -2.78 3.66
N ALA A 165 6.22 -3.87 3.99
CA ALA A 165 5.96 -4.31 5.34
C ALA A 165 6.51 -5.72 5.56
N PRO A 166 7.82 -5.88 5.85
CA PRO A 166 8.40 -7.18 6.15
C PRO A 166 7.80 -7.77 7.43
N VAL A 167 7.42 -9.05 7.34
CA VAL A 167 7.08 -9.88 8.49
C VAL A 167 8.37 -10.50 9.02
N PRO A 168 8.71 -10.30 10.31
CA PRO A 168 9.88 -10.92 10.91
C PRO A 168 9.90 -12.43 10.69
N LYS A 169 11.10 -12.98 10.47
CA LYS A 169 11.27 -14.40 10.14
C LYS A 169 10.70 -15.31 11.24
N GLU A 170 10.87 -14.89 12.49
CA GLU A 170 10.39 -15.55 13.70
C GLU A 170 8.86 -15.54 13.75
N ALA A 171 8.23 -14.51 13.20
CA ALA A 171 6.78 -14.40 13.11
C ALA A 171 6.22 -15.34 12.04
N LEU A 172 6.83 -15.36 10.85
CA LEU A 172 6.35 -16.18 9.75
C LEU A 172 7.41 -16.48 8.68
N THR A 173 7.55 -17.77 8.35
CA THR A 173 8.22 -18.28 7.15
C THR A 173 7.28 -19.29 6.49
N ILE A 174 7.11 -19.21 5.17
CA ILE A 174 6.20 -20.07 4.41
C ILE A 174 7.00 -20.90 3.39
N SER A 175 6.80 -22.22 3.39
CA SER A 175 7.36 -23.10 2.36
C SER A 175 6.61 -22.99 1.03
N THR A 176 7.29 -23.20 -0.09
CA THR A 176 6.67 -23.12 -1.43
C THR A 176 5.46 -24.05 -1.62
N ASN A 177 5.40 -25.17 -0.88
CA ASN A 177 4.32 -26.15 -0.97
C ASN A 177 3.17 -25.91 0.03
N ASP A 178 3.33 -24.92 0.91
CA ASP A 178 2.35 -24.64 1.96
C ASP A 178 1.21 -23.77 1.41
N SER A 179 -0.02 -24.05 1.86
CA SER A 179 -1.15 -23.14 1.63
C SER A 179 -1.03 -21.92 2.54
N ILE A 180 -0.97 -20.74 1.92
CA ILE A 180 -0.80 -19.45 2.61
C ILE A 180 -1.97 -19.17 3.58
N ASP A 181 -3.17 -19.62 3.24
CA ASP A 181 -4.39 -19.43 4.05
C ASP A 181 -4.32 -20.08 5.44
N ASN A 182 -3.42 -21.05 5.63
CA ASN A 182 -3.18 -21.68 6.94
C ASN A 182 -2.38 -20.77 7.90
N TYR A 183 -1.73 -19.73 7.38
CA TYR A 183 -0.79 -18.90 8.13
C TYR A 183 -1.23 -17.46 8.27
N LEU A 184 -1.93 -16.93 7.27
CA LEU A 184 -2.40 -15.56 7.27
C LEU A 184 -3.79 -15.45 6.68
N ARG A 185 -4.52 -14.46 7.16
CA ARG A 185 -5.78 -14.01 6.58
C ARG A 185 -5.57 -12.61 6.06
N ALA A 186 -6.07 -12.36 4.86
CA ALA A 186 -6.19 -11.03 4.30
C ALA A 186 -7.67 -10.64 4.20
N LEU A 187 -7.95 -9.39 4.52
CA LEU A 187 -9.26 -8.77 4.43
C LEU A 187 -9.18 -7.64 3.40
N ASP A 188 -10.27 -7.40 2.70
CA ASP A 188 -10.42 -6.28 1.81
C ASP A 188 -10.94 -5.06 2.61
N SER A 189 -10.16 -3.98 2.75
CA SER A 189 -10.61 -2.78 3.48
C SER A 189 -11.67 -2.04 2.66
N VAL A 190 -12.93 -2.21 3.08
CA VAL A 190 -14.12 -1.35 3.03
C VAL A 190 -15.34 -2.27 3.04
N GLY A 191 -16.34 -2.12 3.90
CA GLY A 191 -16.61 -1.11 4.91
C GLY A 191 -17.94 -1.48 5.56
N VAL A 192 -18.24 -0.85 6.70
CA VAL A 192 -19.33 -1.17 7.63
C VAL A 192 -19.01 -2.34 8.58
N PRO A 193 -18.92 -2.08 9.90
CA PRO A 193 -18.89 -3.13 10.92
C PRO A 193 -20.03 -4.13 10.72
N GLY A 194 -19.73 -5.44 10.73
CA GLY A 194 -20.74 -6.50 10.55
C GLY A 194 -20.81 -7.15 9.15
N GLN A 195 -19.90 -6.83 8.22
CA GLN A 195 -19.77 -7.51 6.91
C GLN A 195 -18.43 -8.24 6.70
N GLU A 196 -17.78 -8.67 7.80
CA GLU A 196 -16.45 -9.28 7.81
C GLU A 196 -16.33 -10.53 6.92
N SER A 197 -17.38 -11.34 6.79
CA SER A 197 -17.38 -12.55 5.95
C SER A 197 -17.59 -12.29 4.45
N ALA A 198 -18.00 -11.07 4.05
CA ALA A 198 -18.24 -10.70 2.65
C ALA A 198 -17.03 -9.96 2.01
N ASN A 199 -16.00 -9.69 2.82
CA ASN A 199 -14.81 -8.91 2.47
C ASN A 199 -13.52 -9.72 2.65
N THR A 200 -13.59 -11.05 2.61
CA THR A 200 -12.37 -11.87 2.51
C THR A 200 -11.91 -11.86 1.06
N CYS A 201 -10.61 -11.62 0.84
CA CYS A 201 -10.01 -11.75 -0.49
C CYS A 201 -10.24 -13.17 -1.03
N SER A 202 -10.37 -13.30 -2.35
CA SER A 202 -10.72 -14.57 -2.98
C SER A 202 -9.55 -15.54 -3.09
N ASP A 203 -8.31 -15.04 -3.01
CA ASP A 203 -7.09 -15.84 -3.11
C ASP A 203 -5.89 -15.05 -2.55
N LEU A 204 -4.85 -15.76 -2.14
CA LEU A 204 -3.57 -15.22 -1.67
C LEU A 204 -2.42 -15.91 -2.35
N LYS A 205 -1.43 -15.14 -2.81
CA LYS A 205 -0.28 -15.70 -3.49
C LYS A 205 1.02 -14.98 -3.14
N LEU A 206 2.06 -15.79 -2.91
CA LEU A 206 3.39 -15.31 -2.57
C LEU A 206 4.34 -15.45 -3.76
N PHE A 207 4.70 -14.32 -4.35
CA PHE A 207 5.59 -14.25 -5.50
C PHE A 207 7.00 -13.84 -5.09
N THR A 208 8.03 -14.49 -5.60
CA THR A 208 9.34 -13.83 -5.67
C THR A 208 9.26 -12.66 -6.66
N LEU A 209 10.17 -11.69 -6.57
CA LEU A 209 10.18 -10.55 -7.50
C LEU A 209 10.26 -11.01 -8.98
N SER A 210 11.05 -12.05 -9.29
CA SER A 210 11.13 -12.61 -10.66
C SER A 210 9.79 -13.20 -11.09
N GLU A 211 9.17 -14.03 -10.23
CA GLU A 211 7.87 -14.64 -10.51
C GLU A 211 6.80 -13.57 -10.76
N LEU A 212 6.80 -12.49 -9.99
CA LEU A 212 5.85 -11.38 -10.13
C LEU A 212 6.03 -10.64 -11.46
N MET A 213 7.26 -10.28 -11.81
CA MET A 213 7.53 -9.56 -13.06
C MET A 213 7.21 -10.43 -14.29
N GLU A 214 7.54 -11.73 -14.25
CA GLU A 214 7.21 -12.69 -15.31
C GLU A 214 5.70 -12.94 -15.45
N ASP A 215 4.97 -12.98 -14.33
CA ASP A 215 3.51 -13.13 -14.35
C ASP A 215 2.82 -11.88 -14.89
N TYR A 216 3.25 -10.70 -14.43
CA TYR A 216 2.75 -9.40 -14.92
C TYR A 216 3.00 -9.21 -16.41
N ALA A 217 4.20 -9.55 -16.90
CA ALA A 217 4.52 -9.46 -18.33
C ALA A 217 3.59 -10.32 -19.21
N ARG A 218 3.15 -11.48 -18.70
CA ARG A 218 2.24 -12.39 -19.41
C ARG A 218 0.78 -11.96 -19.30
N ARG A 219 0.37 -11.39 -18.16
CA ARG A 219 -1.04 -11.14 -17.83
C ARG A 219 -1.25 -9.77 -17.16
N PRO A 220 -0.86 -8.65 -17.79
CA PRO A 220 -0.89 -7.34 -17.14
C PRO A 220 -2.31 -6.85 -16.78
N ASN A 221 -3.35 -7.41 -17.43
CA ASN A 221 -4.74 -7.04 -17.21
C ASN A 221 -5.40 -7.75 -16.02
N THR A 222 -4.70 -8.67 -15.34
CA THR A 222 -5.19 -9.31 -14.12
C THR A 222 -4.81 -8.55 -12.84
N TYR A 223 -4.12 -7.41 -12.98
CA TYR A 223 -3.60 -6.61 -11.87
C TYR A 223 -4.39 -5.31 -11.74
N ALA A 224 -4.76 -4.97 -10.51
CA ALA A 224 -5.47 -3.73 -10.21
C ALA A 224 -4.56 -2.51 -10.30
N ASP A 225 -5.15 -1.32 -10.42
CA ASP A 225 -4.41 -0.06 -10.65
C ASP A 225 -3.36 0.25 -9.57
N GLY A 226 -3.58 -0.19 -8.32
CA GLY A 226 -2.67 0.00 -7.19
C GLY A 226 -1.32 -0.69 -7.39
N ILE A 227 -1.30 -2.03 -7.52
CA ILE A 227 -0.05 -2.74 -7.85
C ILE A 227 0.47 -2.44 -9.27
N LYS A 228 -0.44 -2.22 -10.23
CA LYS A 228 -0.06 -2.05 -11.64
C LYS A 228 0.84 -0.84 -11.86
N ARG A 229 0.59 0.30 -11.20
CA ARG A 229 1.45 1.49 -11.32
C ARG A 229 2.86 1.24 -10.80
N ILE A 230 3.01 0.44 -9.74
CA ILE A 230 4.31 0.04 -9.20
C ILE A 230 5.03 -0.83 -10.23
N LEU A 231 4.36 -1.88 -10.74
CA LEU A 231 4.94 -2.80 -11.72
C LEU A 231 5.32 -2.11 -13.04
N ILE A 232 4.50 -1.16 -13.51
CA ILE A 232 4.84 -0.31 -14.66
C ILE A 232 6.15 0.41 -14.37
N LYS A 233 6.23 1.15 -13.25
CA LYS A 233 7.43 1.90 -12.88
C LYS A 233 8.68 1.03 -12.79
N LEU A 234 8.57 -0.15 -12.16
CA LEU A 234 9.66 -1.13 -12.10
C LEU A 234 10.10 -1.61 -13.48
N SER A 235 9.16 -1.80 -14.41
CA SER A 235 9.44 -2.31 -15.75
C SER A 235 9.92 -1.25 -16.76
N SER A 236 9.55 0.02 -16.58
CA SER A 236 9.76 1.07 -17.59
C SER A 236 10.81 2.11 -17.21
N GLU A 237 11.11 2.28 -15.92
CA GLU A 237 12.10 3.26 -15.47
C GLU A 237 13.48 2.61 -15.24
N PRO A 238 14.55 3.11 -15.89
CA PRO A 238 15.89 2.56 -15.73
C PRO A 238 16.35 2.59 -14.27
N GLY A 239 16.89 1.45 -13.79
CA GLY A 239 17.44 1.31 -12.43
C GLY A 239 16.40 1.08 -11.32
N THR A 240 15.12 1.33 -11.56
CA THR A 240 14.08 1.21 -10.52
C THR A 240 13.88 -0.24 -10.07
N LEU A 241 13.93 -1.22 -10.98
CA LEU A 241 13.85 -2.64 -10.62
C LEU A 241 15.03 -3.09 -9.73
N GLU A 242 16.24 -2.63 -10.04
CA GLU A 242 17.44 -2.95 -9.27
C GLU A 242 17.38 -2.31 -7.88
N ALA A 243 17.00 -1.04 -7.80
CA ALA A 243 16.78 -0.33 -6.54
C ALA A 243 15.72 -1.02 -5.68
N PHE A 244 14.60 -1.44 -6.28
CA PHE A 244 13.53 -2.18 -5.59
C PHE A 244 14.01 -3.54 -5.09
N SER A 245 14.80 -4.27 -5.89
CA SER A 245 15.38 -5.54 -5.48
C SER A 245 16.35 -5.38 -4.30
N GLY A 246 17.20 -4.36 -4.34
CA GLY A 246 18.09 -4.01 -3.23
C GLY A 246 17.33 -3.62 -1.97
N PHE A 247 16.29 -2.81 -2.12
CA PHE A 247 15.41 -2.39 -1.02
C PHE A 247 14.70 -3.59 -0.37
N LEU A 248 14.14 -4.50 -1.18
CA LEU A 248 13.50 -5.73 -0.72
C LEU A 248 14.44 -6.62 0.09
N LYS A 249 15.71 -6.75 -0.34
CA LYS A 249 16.74 -7.49 0.42
C LYS A 249 17.05 -6.79 1.75
N SER A 250 17.21 -5.47 1.74
CA SER A 250 17.52 -4.71 2.95
C SER A 250 16.41 -4.82 4.02
N CYS A 251 15.14 -4.87 3.60
CA CYS A 251 13.99 -5.04 4.50
C CYS A 251 13.97 -6.43 5.16
N LEU A 252 14.45 -7.47 4.47
CA LEU A 252 14.59 -8.79 5.09
C LEU A 252 15.75 -8.82 6.08
N GLU A 253 16.89 -8.21 5.73
CA GLU A 253 18.07 -8.17 6.60
C GLU A 253 17.81 -7.39 7.89
N SER A 254 17.08 -6.28 7.84
CA SER A 254 16.67 -5.54 9.06
C SER A 254 15.79 -6.38 9.97
N SER A 255 14.88 -7.18 9.40
CA SER A 255 13.98 -8.07 10.15
C SER A 255 14.68 -9.24 10.86
N THR A 256 15.98 -9.43 10.64
CA THR A 256 16.79 -10.49 11.30
C THR A 256 17.73 -9.97 12.39
N LYS A 257 17.87 -8.65 12.56
CA LYS A 257 18.90 -8.03 13.42
C LYS A 257 18.41 -7.56 14.79
N GLU A 258 17.11 -7.60 15.06
CA GLU A 258 16.58 -7.27 16.39
C GLU A 258 16.57 -8.53 17.28
N MET A 259 17.72 -8.77 17.91
CA MET A 259 17.92 -9.60 19.11
C MET A 259 18.82 -8.86 20.10
#